data_AF-A0A1S3UVQ4-F1
#
_entry.id   AF-A0A1S3UVQ4-F1
#
_cell.length_a   1.000
_cell.length_b   1.000
_cell.length_c   1.000
_cell.angle_alpha   90.00
_cell.angle_beta   90.00
_cell.angle_gamma   90.00
#
_symmetry.space_group_name_H-M   'P 1'
#
loop_
_entity.id
_entity.type
_entity.pdbx_description
1 polymer ?
#
loop_
_entity_poly.entity_id
_entity_poly.type
_entity_poly.pdbx_seq_one_letter_code
_entity_poly.pdbx_strand_id
1 'polypeptide(L)'
;MPSPSARRLTMAAISNSLSLKHGFSLARPQRPFLTPAPPYSTSIKFRRCYAAFANENREYVIVGGGNSAGYAARTFVEHGMADGRLCIVTKEPYAPYERPALTKAYLFPPDKKPARLPGFHTCVGSGGERQTPEWYKENGIEMLYEDPVKDIHIENQTLTTNSGKLLKYGSLIIATGCTASRFPEKIGGNLPGVHYIRNVEDADALILSLEKSKKVVVVGGGYIGMEVAAAAVGWNLDTTIIFPEDQLLQRLFTPSLSRRYEELYQKNGVKILKGASIKKLEAGSNGHVAGVKLGDGSTVEADTVIIGIGAKPAVSPFERVGLNTDVGGIQVDGLFRTSIPGIFAVGDVAAFPLKIYDRISRVEHVDHARRSAQHCVKALLSAQTQTYDYLPYFYSRIFEYEGSPRKVWWQFFGDNVGETVEVGNFDPKIATFWIESGKLKGVLLESGSPEEFQLLPKLARNQPLIDKAKLQHATTVEEALEIARASLQGEAAV
;
A
#
# COMPACT_ATOMS: atom_id res chain seq x y z
N MET A 1 -47.15 -39.66 15.03
CA MET A 1 -47.12 -40.72 16.06
C MET A 1 -45.68 -40.96 16.46
N PRO A 2 -45.27 -40.50 17.66
CA PRO A 2 -44.51 -41.41 18.52
C PRO A 2 -44.85 -41.22 20.02
N SER A 3 -44.78 -42.32 20.78
CA SER A 3 -44.79 -42.45 22.24
C SER A 3 -44.94 -43.96 22.57
N PRO A 4 -44.64 -44.51 23.77
CA PRO A 4 -43.90 -44.00 24.95
C PRO A 4 -42.91 -45.02 25.60
N SER A 5 -42.11 -44.54 26.56
CA SER A 5 -42.09 -45.02 27.96
C SER A 5 -41.14 -44.12 28.80
N ALA A 6 -41.60 -43.25 29.72
CA ALA A 6 -42.16 -43.48 31.07
C ALA A 6 -41.11 -44.08 32.04
N ARG A 7 -40.80 -43.60 33.26
CA ARG A 7 -41.52 -42.73 34.24
C ARG A 7 -40.61 -42.46 35.48
N ARG A 8 -40.76 -41.26 36.11
CA ARG A 8 -40.87 -40.92 37.58
C ARG A 8 -39.73 -41.32 38.55
N LEU A 9 -39.44 -40.67 39.70
CA LEU A 9 -39.87 -39.47 40.46
C LEU A 9 -38.82 -39.20 41.59
N THR A 10 -38.68 -37.91 41.95
CA THR A 10 -38.09 -37.18 43.11
C THR A 10 -37.88 -37.78 44.51
N MET A 11 -36.83 -37.31 45.24
CA MET A 11 -36.86 -36.54 46.54
C MET A 11 -35.43 -36.00 46.91
N ALA A 12 -35.24 -34.68 47.09
CA ALA A 12 -34.94 -33.90 48.34
C ALA A 12 -33.55 -34.16 49.01
N ALA A 13 -32.73 -33.22 49.53
CA ALA A 13 -32.93 -31.86 50.07
C ALA A 13 -31.59 -31.11 50.38
N ILE A 14 -31.67 -29.78 50.69
CA ILE A 14 -30.81 -28.91 51.59
C ILE A 14 -29.45 -28.41 51.03
N SER A 15 -28.96 -27.14 51.13
CA SER A 15 -29.37 -25.84 51.74
C SER A 15 -28.53 -24.64 51.20
N ASN A 16 -29.13 -23.42 51.32
CA ASN A 16 -28.62 -22.06 51.65
C ASN A 16 -27.37 -21.46 50.92
N SER A 17 -27.32 -20.19 50.52
CA SER A 17 -27.79 -18.95 51.17
C SER A 17 -27.89 -17.76 50.20
N LEU A 18 -28.65 -16.73 50.63
CA LEU A 18 -29.18 -15.58 49.88
C LEU A 18 -28.38 -14.28 50.09
N SER A 19 -28.49 -13.39 49.09
CA SER A 19 -28.18 -11.95 49.10
C SER A 19 -29.22 -11.15 49.88
N LEU A 20 -28.88 -9.95 50.38
CA LEU A 20 -29.81 -8.80 50.46
C LEU A 20 -29.10 -7.46 50.69
N LYS A 21 -29.59 -6.44 49.95
CA LYS A 21 -29.31 -5.00 50.04
C LYS A 21 -29.93 -4.40 51.31
N HIS A 22 -29.41 -3.28 51.82
CA HIS A 22 -30.17 -2.29 52.60
C HIS A 22 -29.68 -0.86 52.32
N GLY A 23 -30.61 0.09 52.33
CA GLY A 23 -30.35 1.52 52.52
C GLY A 23 -31.32 2.06 53.57
N PHE A 24 -30.91 3.08 54.33
CA PHE A 24 -31.67 4.29 54.71
C PHE A 24 -30.83 5.12 55.72
N SER A 25 -31.06 6.43 55.68
CA SER A 25 -30.35 7.53 56.34
C SER A 25 -30.94 7.89 57.72
N LEU A 26 -30.14 8.48 58.64
CA LEU A 26 -30.43 9.74 59.35
C LEU A 26 -29.32 10.20 60.34
N ALA A 27 -28.96 11.49 60.20
CA ALA A 27 -28.56 12.51 61.19
C ALA A 27 -27.23 12.49 62.00
N ARG A 28 -26.60 13.69 61.98
CA ARG A 28 -25.30 14.26 62.43
C ARG A 28 -25.15 14.47 63.97
N PRO A 29 -23.93 14.72 64.53
CA PRO A 29 -23.33 16.09 64.58
C PRO A 29 -21.79 16.20 64.39
N GLN A 30 -21.36 17.46 64.26
CA GLN A 30 -20.10 18.02 63.72
C GLN A 30 -18.83 17.90 64.60
N ARG A 31 -17.63 17.89 63.97
CA ARG A 31 -16.51 18.86 64.16
C ARG A 31 -15.35 18.62 63.14
N PRO A 32 -14.41 19.57 62.96
CA PRO A 32 -14.05 20.10 61.63
C PRO A 32 -12.83 19.43 61.00
N PHE A 33 -12.82 19.33 59.67
CA PHE A 33 -11.60 19.10 58.91
C PHE A 33 -11.49 20.09 57.75
N LEU A 34 -10.28 20.59 57.61
CA LEU A 34 -9.80 21.63 56.71
C LEU A 34 -10.14 21.36 55.25
N THR A 35 -10.66 22.36 54.55
CA THR A 35 -10.81 22.36 53.09
C THR A 35 -9.47 22.61 52.40
N PRO A 36 -9.04 21.78 51.44
CA PRO A 36 -8.01 22.17 50.48
C PRO A 36 -8.61 23.14 49.46
N ALA A 37 -7.85 24.18 49.11
CA ALA A 37 -8.19 25.12 48.05
C ALA A 37 -8.30 24.41 46.68
N PRO A 38 -9.18 24.86 45.77
CA PRO A 38 -9.27 24.30 44.43
C PRO A 38 -8.00 24.65 43.64
N PRO A 39 -7.49 23.75 42.76
CA PRO A 39 -6.43 24.11 41.85
C PRO A 39 -6.96 25.16 40.88
N TYR A 40 -6.21 26.25 40.72
CA TYR A 40 -6.41 27.22 39.64
C TYR A 40 -6.31 26.47 38.30
N SER A 41 -7.47 26.19 37.70
CA SER A 41 -7.55 25.79 36.28
C SER A 41 -7.48 27.06 35.44
N THR A 42 -6.27 27.45 35.06
CA THR A 42 -6.07 28.37 33.95
C THR A 42 -6.43 27.63 32.66
N SER A 43 -7.72 27.68 32.30
CA SER A 43 -8.15 27.30 30.96
C SER A 43 -7.58 28.30 29.96
N ILE A 44 -6.38 28.01 29.44
CA ILE A 44 -5.86 28.65 28.25
C ILE A 44 -6.76 28.18 27.11
N LYS A 45 -7.80 28.97 26.80
CA LYS A 45 -8.50 28.87 25.53
C LYS A 45 -7.50 29.27 24.45
N PHE A 46 -6.86 28.28 23.82
CA PHE A 46 -6.22 28.50 22.54
C PHE A 46 -7.30 28.96 21.56
N ARG A 47 -7.39 30.27 21.33
CA ARG A 47 -8.01 30.80 20.11
C ARG A 47 -7.12 30.30 18.97
N ARG A 48 -7.52 29.21 18.31
CA ARG A 48 -7.02 28.85 16.98
C ARG A 48 -7.40 30.00 16.05
N CYS A 49 -6.49 30.95 15.88
CA CYS A 49 -6.54 31.85 14.73
C CYS A 49 -6.15 31.00 13.53
N TYR A 50 -7.13 30.62 12.72
CA TYR A 50 -6.85 30.12 11.38
C TYR A 50 -6.10 31.22 10.65
N ALA A 51 -4.81 31.01 10.38
CA ALA A 51 -4.07 31.89 9.49
C ALA A 51 -4.69 31.71 8.10
N ALA A 52 -5.46 32.70 7.65
CA ALA A 52 -5.78 32.80 6.24
C ALA A 52 -4.45 32.95 5.50
N PHE A 53 -4.23 32.17 4.44
CA PHE A 53 -3.10 32.33 3.52
C PHE A 53 -3.27 33.67 2.78
N ALA A 54 -2.96 34.77 3.45
CA ALA A 54 -3.09 36.13 2.92
C ALA A 54 -1.93 36.49 1.98
N ASN A 55 -0.93 35.62 1.84
CA ASN A 55 0.23 35.82 0.98
C ASN A 55 0.45 34.59 0.09
N GLU A 56 0.91 34.80 -1.15
CA GLU A 56 1.17 33.73 -2.13
C GLU A 56 2.45 32.92 -1.82
N ASN A 57 3.16 33.27 -0.74
CA ASN A 57 4.36 32.61 -0.28
C ASN A 57 4.02 31.49 0.71
N ARG A 58 4.49 30.28 0.43
CA ARG A 58 4.35 29.12 1.32
C ARG A 58 5.73 28.68 1.79
N GLU A 59 5.86 28.35 3.07
CA GLU A 59 7.13 27.85 3.61
C GLU A 59 7.45 26.48 3.01
N TYR A 60 6.42 25.64 2.87
CA TYR A 60 6.53 24.29 2.31
C TYR A 60 5.47 24.06 1.24
N VAL A 61 5.88 23.52 0.10
CA VAL A 61 4.96 23.04 -0.94
C VAL A 61 5.23 21.56 -1.22
N ILE A 62 4.19 20.74 -1.18
CA ILE A 62 4.22 19.35 -1.63
C ILE A 62 3.49 19.26 -2.97
N VAL A 63 4.13 18.68 -3.98
CA VAL A 63 3.49 18.42 -5.28
C VAL A 63 3.18 16.94 -5.43
N GLY A 64 1.89 16.62 -5.52
CA GLY A 64 1.32 15.28 -5.50
C GLY A 64 0.42 15.08 -4.28
N GLY A 65 -0.74 14.44 -4.46
CA GLY A 65 -1.72 14.17 -3.39
C GLY A 65 -1.81 12.70 -2.99
N GLY A 66 -0.76 11.91 -3.21
CA GLY A 66 -0.73 10.48 -2.86
C GLY A 66 -0.32 10.19 -1.42
N ASN A 67 -0.13 8.91 -1.10
CA ASN A 67 0.32 8.44 0.22
C ASN A 67 1.53 9.20 0.79
N SER A 68 2.56 9.46 -0.01
CA SER A 68 3.72 10.23 0.46
C SER A 68 3.36 11.64 0.92
N ALA A 69 2.42 12.31 0.26
CA ALA A 69 1.99 13.65 0.65
C ALA A 69 1.24 13.64 1.99
N GLY A 70 0.32 12.69 2.19
CA GLY A 70 -0.40 12.57 3.47
C GLY A 70 0.53 12.25 4.65
N TYR A 71 1.52 11.38 4.44
CA TYR A 71 2.48 11.06 5.50
C TYR A 71 3.51 12.18 5.73
N ALA A 72 3.90 12.94 4.71
CA ALA A 72 4.71 14.15 4.87
C ALA A 72 3.93 15.22 5.65
N ALA A 73 2.68 15.49 5.25
CA ALA A 73 1.78 16.44 5.92
C ALA A 73 1.60 16.11 7.39
N ARG A 74 1.38 14.83 7.71
CA ARG A 74 1.31 14.35 9.09
C ARG A 74 2.58 14.65 9.86
N THR A 75 3.75 14.39 9.28
CA THR A 75 5.02 14.67 9.96
C THR A 75 5.24 16.17 10.15
N PHE A 76 4.80 17.05 9.24
CA PHE A 76 4.80 18.49 9.49
C PHE A 76 3.88 18.87 10.67
N VAL A 77 2.68 18.28 10.75
CA VAL A 77 1.75 18.48 11.88
C VAL A 77 2.36 18.03 13.20
N GLU A 78 3.00 16.85 13.23
CA GLU A 78 3.69 16.31 14.41
C GLU A 78 4.81 17.24 14.93
N HIS A 79 5.42 18.04 14.05
CA HIS A 79 6.47 19.00 14.42
C HIS A 79 5.94 20.44 14.61
N GLY A 80 4.62 20.66 14.50
CA GLY A 80 4.03 21.99 14.63
C GLY A 80 4.34 22.96 13.48
N MET A 81 4.69 22.42 12.30
CA MET A 81 5.20 23.19 11.14
C MET A 81 4.22 23.24 9.96
N ALA A 82 2.98 22.74 10.12
CA ALA A 82 1.99 22.68 9.05
C ALA A 82 1.10 23.94 8.95
N ASP A 83 0.56 24.42 10.08
CA ASP A 83 -0.51 25.43 10.15
C ASP A 83 -0.10 26.76 9.49
N GLY A 84 -0.79 27.12 8.40
CA GLY A 84 -0.55 28.35 7.63
C GLY A 84 0.77 28.34 6.82
N ARG A 85 1.48 27.22 6.77
CA ARG A 85 2.83 27.10 6.18
C ARG A 85 2.91 26.09 5.05
N LEU A 86 2.10 25.04 5.12
CA LEU A 86 2.12 23.91 4.19
C LEU A 86 1.00 24.03 3.16
N CYS A 87 1.37 23.91 1.89
CA CYS A 87 0.44 23.72 0.77
C CYS A 87 0.71 22.38 0.08
N ILE A 88 -0.36 21.67 -0.28
CA ILE A 88 -0.31 20.46 -1.11
C ILE A 88 -1.05 20.73 -2.41
N VAL A 89 -0.37 20.52 -3.52
CA VAL A 89 -0.93 20.65 -4.87
C VAL A 89 -1.12 19.27 -5.45
N THR A 90 -2.34 18.94 -5.87
CA THR A 90 -2.66 17.62 -6.41
C THR A 90 -3.51 17.73 -7.67
N LYS A 91 -3.33 16.74 -8.55
CA LYS A 91 -4.12 16.59 -9.78
C LYS A 91 -5.47 15.89 -9.54
N GLU A 92 -5.63 15.22 -8.41
CA GLU A 92 -6.82 14.43 -8.05
C GLU A 92 -7.77 15.25 -7.16
N PRO A 93 -9.09 15.02 -7.20
CA PRO A 93 -10.09 15.75 -6.41
C PRO A 93 -10.22 15.24 -4.96
N TYR A 94 -9.25 14.44 -4.48
CA TYR A 94 -9.33 13.77 -3.19
C TYR A 94 -8.18 14.17 -2.28
N ALA A 95 -8.46 14.26 -0.97
CA ALA A 95 -7.43 14.28 0.05
C ALA A 95 -6.56 13.00 -0.03
N PRO A 96 -5.27 13.06 0.38
CA PRO A 96 -4.39 11.92 0.33
C PRO A 96 -4.95 10.63 0.96
N TYR A 97 -4.74 9.53 0.25
CA TYR A 97 -5.38 8.25 0.54
C TYR A 97 -4.49 7.04 0.22
N GLU A 98 -4.90 5.89 0.75
CA GLU A 98 -4.22 4.60 0.66
C GLU A 98 -4.46 3.90 -0.67
N ARG A 99 -3.61 4.18 -1.67
CA ARG A 99 -3.70 3.58 -3.02
C ARG A 99 -3.73 2.04 -3.08
N PRO A 100 -3.04 1.26 -2.21
CA PRO A 100 -3.09 -0.21 -2.27
C PRO A 100 -4.49 -0.81 -2.10
N ALA A 101 -5.45 -0.03 -1.61
CA ALA A 101 -6.84 -0.44 -1.50
C ALA A 101 -7.56 -0.51 -2.85
N LEU A 102 -7.13 0.31 -3.81
CA LEU A 102 -7.82 0.50 -5.08
C LEU A 102 -7.96 -0.78 -5.89
N THR A 103 -7.06 -1.74 -5.72
CA THR A 103 -7.06 -3.06 -6.39
C THR A 103 -7.56 -4.19 -5.49
N LYS A 104 -8.03 -3.88 -4.28
CA LYS A 104 -8.46 -4.86 -3.26
C LYS A 104 -9.91 -4.59 -2.84
N ALA A 105 -10.13 -4.25 -1.56
CA ALA A 105 -11.44 -4.00 -1.00
C ALA A 105 -12.23 -2.90 -1.74
N TYR A 106 -11.56 -2.00 -2.45
CA TYR A 106 -12.24 -1.01 -3.29
C TYR A 106 -12.90 -1.66 -4.52
N LEU A 107 -12.29 -2.65 -5.15
CA LEU A 107 -12.87 -3.34 -6.32
C LEU A 107 -13.88 -4.41 -5.97
N PHE A 108 -14.16 -4.71 -4.70
CA PHE A 108 -15.12 -5.76 -4.39
C PHE A 108 -16.55 -5.36 -4.78
N PRO A 109 -17.41 -6.35 -5.12
CA PRO A 109 -18.82 -6.11 -5.42
C PRO A 109 -19.55 -5.32 -4.31
N PRO A 110 -20.57 -4.50 -4.65
CA PRO A 110 -21.33 -3.70 -3.69
C PRO A 110 -21.96 -4.51 -2.55
N ASP A 111 -22.42 -5.72 -2.82
CA ASP A 111 -23.00 -6.66 -1.84
C ASP A 111 -21.96 -7.26 -0.88
N LYS A 112 -20.66 -7.12 -1.18
CA LYS A 112 -19.53 -7.55 -0.35
C LYS A 112 -18.92 -6.43 0.48
N LYS A 113 -19.72 -5.39 0.80
CA LYS A 113 -19.36 -4.21 1.63
C LYS A 113 -18.01 -3.60 1.24
N PRO A 114 -17.89 -3.09 0.01
CA PRO A 114 -16.60 -2.65 -0.50
C PRO A 114 -16.18 -1.34 0.16
N ALA A 115 -14.88 -1.13 0.22
CA ALA A 115 -14.31 0.05 0.84
C ALA A 115 -14.45 1.29 -0.04
N ARG A 116 -14.80 2.45 0.51
CA ARG A 116 -14.94 3.71 -0.22
C ARG A 116 -14.33 4.89 0.51
N LEU A 117 -13.97 5.93 -0.23
CA LEU A 117 -13.59 7.24 0.29
C LEU A 117 -14.85 8.06 0.69
N PRO A 118 -14.72 9.04 1.59
CA PRO A 118 -13.55 9.37 2.41
C PRO A 118 -13.41 8.47 3.66
N GLY A 119 -14.27 7.47 3.84
CA GLY A 119 -14.37 6.72 5.09
C GLY A 119 -13.23 5.73 5.36
N PHE A 120 -12.98 4.77 4.46
CA PHE A 120 -12.25 3.54 4.82
C PHE A 120 -10.77 3.54 4.37
N HIS A 121 -10.31 4.53 3.58
CA HIS A 121 -8.95 4.53 3.01
C HIS A 121 -8.26 5.89 2.89
N THR A 122 -8.68 6.93 3.62
CA THR A 122 -7.79 8.10 3.84
C THR A 122 -6.52 7.66 4.55
N CYS A 123 -5.41 8.40 4.43
CA CYS A 123 -4.20 8.11 5.21
C CYS A 123 -4.54 8.07 6.72
N VAL A 124 -4.15 6.99 7.42
CA VAL A 124 -4.69 6.65 8.76
C VAL A 124 -3.74 7.01 9.92
N GLY A 125 -2.59 7.61 9.60
CA GLY A 125 -1.55 7.86 10.60
C GLY A 125 -1.00 6.56 11.23
N SER A 126 -0.16 6.67 12.27
CA SER A 126 0.33 5.52 13.06
C SER A 126 -0.38 5.43 14.42
N GLY A 127 -1.53 6.10 14.55
CA GLY A 127 -2.36 6.15 15.76
C GLY A 127 -3.86 6.04 15.48
N GLY A 128 -4.26 5.73 14.24
CA GLY A 128 -5.67 5.54 13.87
C GLY A 128 -6.43 6.80 13.45
N GLU A 129 -5.84 8.00 13.60
CA GLU A 129 -6.48 9.25 13.17
C GLU A 129 -6.55 9.32 11.64
N ARG A 130 -7.77 9.37 11.11
CA ARG A 130 -8.03 9.48 9.68
C ARG A 130 -7.78 10.90 9.21
N GLN A 131 -6.91 11.05 8.22
CA GLN A 131 -6.65 12.31 7.54
C GLN A 131 -7.74 12.58 6.49
N THR A 132 -8.97 12.84 6.95
CA THR A 132 -10.08 13.25 6.07
C THR A 132 -9.84 14.67 5.51
N PRO A 133 -10.60 15.14 4.50
CA PRO A 133 -10.49 16.53 4.05
C PRO A 133 -10.57 17.56 5.18
N GLU A 134 -11.40 17.31 6.19
CA GLU A 134 -11.53 18.15 7.39
C GLU A 134 -10.25 18.20 8.21
N TRP A 135 -9.55 17.07 8.35
CA TRP A 135 -8.28 16.99 9.09
C TRP A 135 -7.22 17.93 8.49
N TYR A 136 -7.11 18.01 7.16
CA TYR A 136 -6.16 18.94 6.51
C TYR A 136 -6.52 20.39 6.81
N LYS A 137 -7.82 20.74 6.74
CA LYS A 137 -8.32 22.08 7.04
C LYS A 137 -8.10 22.46 8.51
N GLU A 138 -8.38 21.55 9.45
CA GLU A 138 -8.21 21.77 10.89
C GLU A 138 -6.74 21.93 11.32
N ASN A 139 -5.82 21.39 10.51
CA ASN A 139 -4.38 21.55 10.69
C ASN A 139 -3.78 22.71 9.87
N GLY A 140 -4.63 23.56 9.28
CA GLY A 140 -4.19 24.76 8.56
C GLY A 140 -3.40 24.48 7.28
N ILE A 141 -3.62 23.32 6.65
CA ILE A 141 -2.95 22.93 5.41
C ILE A 141 -3.77 23.41 4.21
N GLU A 142 -3.14 24.17 3.31
CA GLU A 142 -3.77 24.55 2.05
C GLU A 142 -3.77 23.36 1.08
N MET A 143 -4.94 23.00 0.56
CA MET A 143 -5.08 21.97 -0.47
C MET A 143 -5.51 22.61 -1.79
N LEU A 144 -4.70 22.44 -2.84
CA LEU A 144 -5.05 22.80 -4.21
C LEU A 144 -5.38 21.51 -4.98
N TYR A 145 -6.67 21.19 -5.08
CA TYR A 145 -7.17 20.03 -5.80
C TYR A 145 -7.31 20.30 -7.29
N GLU A 146 -7.22 19.24 -8.10
CA GLU A 146 -7.46 19.26 -9.55
C GLU A 146 -6.63 20.31 -10.32
N ASP A 147 -5.51 20.75 -9.77
CA ASP A 147 -4.71 21.85 -10.32
C ASP A 147 -3.24 21.44 -10.40
N PRO A 148 -2.89 20.49 -11.28
CA PRO A 148 -1.53 19.99 -11.38
C PRO A 148 -0.53 21.11 -11.70
N VAL A 149 0.68 20.98 -11.16
CA VAL A 149 1.82 21.84 -11.50
C VAL A 149 2.22 21.60 -12.95
N LYS A 150 2.28 22.67 -13.74
CA LYS A 150 2.69 22.64 -15.15
C LYS A 150 4.13 23.11 -15.37
N ASP A 151 4.63 23.99 -14.51
CA ASP A 151 5.95 24.59 -14.69
C ASP A 151 6.60 24.96 -13.35
N ILE A 152 7.93 25.09 -13.38
CA ILE A 152 8.78 25.41 -12.24
C ILE A 152 9.90 26.38 -12.65
N HIS A 153 10.10 27.42 -11.84
CA HIS A 153 11.21 28.36 -12.00
C HIS A 153 12.08 28.37 -10.75
N ILE A 154 13.29 27.78 -10.88
CA ILE A 154 14.21 27.55 -9.77
C ILE A 154 14.74 28.85 -9.18
N GLU A 155 15.17 29.79 -10.03
CA GLU A 155 15.75 31.08 -9.61
C GLU A 155 14.78 31.88 -8.74
N ASN A 156 13.49 31.85 -9.09
CA ASN A 156 12.43 32.56 -8.37
C ASN A 156 11.79 31.73 -7.26
N GLN A 157 12.13 30.44 -7.16
CA GLN A 157 11.48 29.45 -6.28
C GLN A 157 9.95 29.44 -6.44
N THR A 158 9.48 29.34 -7.68
CA THR A 158 8.05 29.37 -7.99
C THR A 158 7.59 28.17 -8.79
N LEU A 159 6.34 27.79 -8.58
CA LEU A 159 5.60 26.82 -9.39
C LEU A 159 4.43 27.53 -10.05
N THR A 160 4.10 27.13 -11.28
CA THR A 160 2.86 27.53 -11.93
C THR A 160 1.96 26.31 -12.08
N THR A 161 0.70 26.43 -11.69
CA THR A 161 -0.31 25.38 -11.88
C THR A 161 -1.02 25.50 -13.22
N ASN A 162 -1.80 24.48 -13.60
CA ASN A 162 -2.59 24.50 -14.83
C ASN A 162 -3.58 25.67 -14.89
N SER A 163 -4.23 26.00 -13.77
CA SER A 163 -5.13 27.15 -13.68
C SER A 163 -4.43 28.51 -13.80
N GLY A 164 -3.08 28.52 -13.76
CA GLY A 164 -2.26 29.73 -13.84
C GLY A 164 -1.91 30.33 -12.48
N LYS A 165 -2.24 29.66 -11.36
CA LYS A 165 -1.80 30.11 -10.04
C LYS A 165 -0.29 30.03 -9.94
N LEU A 166 0.30 31.07 -9.38
CA LEU A 166 1.71 31.15 -9.04
C LEU A 166 1.88 30.82 -7.55
N LEU A 167 2.76 29.88 -7.23
CA LEU A 167 3.06 29.47 -5.85
C LEU A 167 4.54 29.68 -5.60
N LYS A 168 4.90 30.55 -4.65
CA LYS A 168 6.28 30.65 -4.17
C LYS A 168 6.50 29.69 -3.03
N TYR A 169 7.63 28.97 -3.04
CA TYR A 169 7.98 27.98 -2.02
C TYR A 169 9.29 28.32 -1.32
N GLY A 170 9.36 28.04 -0.01
CA GLY A 170 10.63 27.99 0.72
C GLY A 170 11.35 26.66 0.49
N SER A 171 10.63 25.55 0.64
CA SER A 171 11.07 24.20 0.26
C SER A 171 10.00 23.47 -0.53
N LEU A 172 10.44 22.69 -1.52
CA LEU A 172 9.58 21.93 -2.42
C LEU A 172 9.82 20.42 -2.22
N ILE A 173 8.74 19.67 -1.97
CA ILE A 173 8.76 18.21 -1.90
C ILE A 173 7.98 17.65 -3.09
N ILE A 174 8.69 16.98 -4.00
CA ILE A 174 8.12 16.29 -5.16
C ILE A 174 7.64 14.90 -4.70
N ALA A 175 6.32 14.73 -4.63
CA ALA A 175 5.63 13.50 -4.20
C ALA A 175 4.66 12.99 -5.29
N THR A 176 5.04 13.15 -6.56
CA THR A 176 4.22 12.84 -7.74
C THR A 176 4.06 11.34 -8.00
N GLY A 177 4.90 10.50 -7.38
CA GLY A 177 4.83 9.04 -7.48
C GLY A 177 5.00 8.53 -8.92
N CYS A 178 4.21 7.52 -9.30
CA CYS A 178 4.17 6.96 -10.65
C CYS A 178 2.83 7.14 -11.38
N THR A 179 2.85 6.93 -12.69
CA THR A 179 1.69 6.74 -13.57
C THR A 179 1.62 5.29 -14.06
N ALA A 180 0.42 4.78 -14.35
CA ALA A 180 0.28 3.47 -15.01
C ALA A 180 0.84 3.51 -16.43
N SER A 181 1.55 2.46 -16.84
CA SER A 181 1.97 2.28 -18.22
C SER A 181 0.75 2.05 -19.11
N ARG A 182 0.63 2.84 -20.18
CA ARG A 182 -0.53 2.80 -21.10
C ARG A 182 -0.16 2.20 -22.45
N PHE A 183 -1.12 1.48 -23.04
CA PHE A 183 -1.01 1.06 -24.43
C PHE A 183 -1.26 2.24 -25.37
N PRO A 184 -0.56 2.34 -26.50
CA PRO A 184 -0.85 3.34 -27.52
C PRO A 184 -2.28 3.24 -28.06
N GLU A 185 -2.87 4.38 -28.42
CA GLU A 185 -4.19 4.45 -29.05
C GLU A 185 -4.27 3.59 -30.32
N LYS A 186 -3.20 3.57 -31.13
CA LYS A 186 -3.11 2.78 -32.38
C LYS A 186 -3.29 1.26 -32.17
N ILE A 187 -3.07 0.75 -30.96
CA ILE A 187 -3.32 -0.66 -30.62
C ILE A 187 -4.60 -0.84 -29.79
N GLY A 188 -5.43 0.20 -29.68
CA GLY A 188 -6.72 0.19 -28.98
C GLY A 188 -6.65 0.56 -27.50
N GLY A 189 -5.54 1.15 -27.03
CA GLY A 189 -5.35 1.48 -25.61
C GLY A 189 -6.33 2.47 -24.99
N ASN A 190 -7.15 3.16 -25.81
CA ASN A 190 -8.17 4.13 -25.40
C ASN A 190 -9.60 3.67 -25.79
N LEU A 191 -9.80 2.42 -26.21
CA LEU A 191 -11.14 1.95 -26.53
C LEU A 191 -12.03 1.97 -25.28
N PRO A 192 -13.31 2.35 -25.38
CA PRO A 192 -14.28 2.15 -24.32
C PRO A 192 -14.29 0.69 -23.85
N GLY A 193 -14.26 0.46 -22.54
CA GLY A 193 -14.11 -0.88 -21.93
C GLY A 193 -12.64 -1.29 -21.69
N VAL A 194 -11.66 -0.50 -22.12
CA VAL A 194 -10.25 -0.65 -21.72
C VAL A 194 -9.96 0.22 -20.50
N HIS A 195 -9.48 -0.40 -19.43
CA HIS A 195 -9.25 0.23 -18.14
C HIS A 195 -7.80 0.12 -17.71
N TYR A 196 -7.40 1.09 -16.91
CA TYR A 196 -6.15 1.11 -16.15
C TYR A 196 -6.50 1.24 -14.68
N ILE A 197 -5.52 1.12 -13.78
CA ILE A 197 -5.77 1.33 -12.35
C ILE A 197 -4.60 1.99 -11.65
N ARG A 198 -4.76 3.28 -11.29
CA ARG A 198 -3.77 4.04 -10.52
C ARG A 198 -4.40 5.01 -9.51
N ASN A 199 -5.52 5.62 -9.88
CA ASN A 199 -6.25 6.60 -9.05
C ASN A 199 -7.70 6.16 -8.80
N VAL A 200 -8.44 6.97 -8.05
CA VAL A 200 -9.86 6.70 -7.74
C VAL A 200 -10.71 6.74 -9.00
N GLU A 201 -10.48 7.69 -9.91
CA GLU A 201 -11.24 7.76 -11.17
C GLU A 201 -11.14 6.47 -11.98
N ASP A 202 -9.93 5.91 -12.10
CA ASP A 202 -9.67 4.64 -12.76
C ASP A 202 -10.44 3.49 -12.07
N ALA A 203 -10.42 3.45 -10.72
CA ALA A 203 -11.09 2.40 -9.95
C ALA A 203 -12.62 2.48 -10.06
N ASP A 204 -13.20 3.69 -10.00
CA ASP A 204 -14.64 3.92 -10.16
C ASP A 204 -15.10 3.54 -11.57
N ALA A 205 -14.36 3.94 -12.60
CA ALA A 205 -14.64 3.55 -13.98
C ALA A 205 -14.59 2.03 -14.17
N LEU A 206 -13.61 1.37 -13.55
CA LEU A 206 -13.48 -0.08 -13.61
C LEU A 206 -14.66 -0.78 -12.93
N ILE A 207 -15.09 -0.34 -11.74
CA ILE A 207 -16.24 -0.92 -11.03
C ILE A 207 -17.50 -0.86 -11.90
N LEU A 208 -17.79 0.29 -12.52
CA LEU A 208 -18.94 0.45 -13.41
C LEU A 208 -18.89 -0.48 -14.63
N SER A 209 -17.69 -0.84 -15.10
CA SER A 209 -17.49 -1.81 -16.15
C SER A 209 -17.73 -3.23 -15.65
N LEU A 210 -17.14 -3.60 -14.51
CA LEU A 210 -17.25 -4.93 -13.91
C LEU A 210 -18.71 -5.32 -13.62
N GLU A 211 -19.55 -4.37 -13.18
CA GLU A 211 -20.99 -4.57 -12.97
C GLU A 211 -21.75 -5.07 -14.21
N LYS A 212 -21.27 -4.73 -15.40
CA LYS A 212 -21.94 -5.03 -16.69
C LYS A 212 -21.22 -6.08 -17.52
N SER A 213 -20.00 -6.44 -17.11
CA SER A 213 -19.11 -7.31 -17.86
C SER A 213 -19.58 -8.76 -17.79
N LYS A 214 -19.17 -9.55 -18.79
CA LYS A 214 -19.26 -11.00 -18.75
C LYS A 214 -17.89 -11.64 -18.94
N LYS A 215 -17.06 -11.05 -19.81
CA LYS A 215 -15.73 -11.55 -20.18
C LYS A 215 -14.67 -10.49 -19.92
N VAL A 216 -13.83 -10.77 -18.94
CA VAL A 216 -12.75 -9.88 -18.51
C VAL A 216 -11.40 -10.44 -18.96
N VAL A 217 -10.59 -9.60 -19.61
CA VAL A 217 -9.17 -9.89 -19.83
C VAL A 217 -8.32 -8.96 -18.97
N VAL A 218 -7.42 -9.52 -18.18
CA VAL A 218 -6.36 -8.79 -17.48
C VAL A 218 -5.05 -8.99 -18.23
N VAL A 219 -4.44 -7.89 -18.68
CA VAL A 219 -3.14 -7.90 -19.36
C VAL A 219 -2.04 -7.56 -18.35
N GLY A 220 -1.17 -8.52 -18.07
CA GLY A 220 -0.04 -8.40 -17.15
C GLY A 220 -0.10 -9.39 -15.99
N GLY A 221 0.98 -10.16 -15.80
CA GLY A 221 1.12 -11.18 -14.76
C GLY A 221 1.75 -10.68 -13.46
N GLY A 222 1.80 -9.36 -13.23
CA GLY A 222 2.37 -8.75 -12.02
C GLY A 222 1.37 -8.62 -10.87
N TYR A 223 1.81 -8.02 -9.75
CA TYR A 223 0.99 -7.85 -8.53
C TYR A 223 -0.40 -7.26 -8.81
N ILE A 224 -0.45 -6.16 -9.56
CA ILE A 224 -1.69 -5.45 -9.87
C ILE A 224 -2.61 -6.33 -10.73
N GLY A 225 -2.07 -7.00 -11.74
CA GLY A 225 -2.84 -7.91 -12.60
C GLY A 225 -3.44 -9.07 -11.80
N MET A 226 -2.65 -9.67 -10.92
CA MET A 226 -3.12 -10.72 -10.00
C MET A 226 -4.23 -10.21 -9.08
N GLU A 227 -4.03 -9.08 -8.41
CA GLU A 227 -5.04 -8.51 -7.50
C GLU A 227 -6.36 -8.18 -8.21
N VAL A 228 -6.31 -7.57 -9.39
CA VAL A 228 -7.50 -7.26 -10.19
C VAL A 228 -8.19 -8.54 -10.67
N ALA A 229 -7.44 -9.54 -11.13
CA ALA A 229 -8.02 -10.82 -11.53
C ALA A 229 -8.73 -11.51 -10.35
N ALA A 230 -8.13 -11.50 -9.16
CA ALA A 230 -8.77 -12.03 -7.96
C ALA A 230 -10.02 -11.23 -7.56
N ALA A 231 -10.03 -9.91 -7.76
CA ALA A 231 -11.23 -9.10 -7.57
C ALA A 231 -12.32 -9.47 -8.58
N ALA A 232 -11.99 -9.62 -9.87
CA ALA A 232 -12.92 -10.02 -10.94
C ALA A 232 -13.56 -11.40 -10.71
N VAL A 233 -12.81 -12.35 -10.16
CA VAL A 233 -13.38 -13.62 -9.66
C VAL A 233 -14.45 -13.36 -8.59
N GLY A 234 -14.22 -12.41 -7.69
CA GLY A 234 -15.20 -11.99 -6.69
C GLY A 234 -16.51 -11.46 -7.29
N TRP A 235 -16.51 -10.98 -8.53
CA TRP A 235 -17.68 -10.56 -9.32
C TRP A 235 -18.31 -11.71 -10.14
N ASN A 236 -17.77 -12.93 -10.07
CA ASN A 236 -18.20 -14.10 -10.87
C ASN A 236 -18.07 -13.88 -12.39
N LEU A 237 -17.02 -13.20 -12.85
CA LEU A 237 -16.78 -12.90 -14.27
C LEU A 237 -15.88 -13.96 -14.94
N ASP A 238 -16.11 -14.26 -16.22
CA ASP A 238 -15.22 -15.12 -17.03
C ASP A 238 -13.90 -14.38 -17.24
N THR A 239 -12.88 -14.74 -16.47
CA THR A 239 -11.64 -13.97 -16.34
C THR A 239 -10.48 -14.71 -17.00
N THR A 240 -9.74 -14.01 -17.86
CA THR A 240 -8.49 -14.48 -18.47
C THR A 240 -7.34 -13.53 -18.14
N ILE A 241 -6.21 -14.06 -17.67
CA ILE A 241 -4.96 -13.30 -17.51
C ILE A 241 -4.04 -13.60 -18.70
N ILE A 242 -3.51 -12.57 -19.35
CA ILE A 242 -2.60 -12.68 -20.50
C ILE A 242 -1.32 -11.92 -20.20
N PHE A 243 -0.17 -12.57 -20.37
CA PHE A 243 1.13 -11.92 -20.17
C PHE A 243 2.25 -12.59 -20.97
N PRO A 244 3.31 -11.84 -21.34
CA PRO A 244 4.40 -12.35 -22.16
C PRO A 244 5.41 -13.22 -21.40
N GLU A 245 5.44 -13.13 -20.07
CA GLU A 245 6.34 -13.93 -19.23
C GLU A 245 5.94 -15.41 -19.17
N ASP A 246 6.88 -16.27 -18.75
CA ASP A 246 6.66 -17.72 -18.60
C ASP A 246 5.88 -18.07 -17.32
N GLN A 247 5.78 -17.12 -16.39
CA GLN A 247 5.18 -17.33 -15.07
C GLN A 247 4.65 -16.03 -14.45
N LEU A 248 3.65 -16.16 -13.57
CA LEU A 248 3.18 -15.04 -12.77
C LEU A 248 4.31 -14.49 -11.89
N LEU A 249 4.34 -13.17 -11.82
CA LEU A 249 5.20 -12.42 -10.90
C LEU A 249 6.69 -12.80 -10.98
N GLN A 250 7.19 -13.02 -12.19
CA GLN A 250 8.56 -13.47 -12.48
C GLN A 250 9.66 -12.65 -11.78
N ARG A 251 9.40 -11.38 -11.45
CA ARG A 251 10.36 -10.51 -10.74
C ARG A 251 10.61 -10.91 -9.29
N LEU A 252 9.76 -11.73 -8.67
CA LEU A 252 9.92 -12.17 -7.28
C LEU A 252 9.64 -13.67 -7.10
N PHE A 253 8.57 -14.20 -7.69
CA PHE A 253 8.21 -15.59 -7.47
C PHE A 253 9.18 -16.53 -8.17
N THR A 254 9.48 -17.64 -7.51
CA THR A 254 10.16 -18.77 -8.16
C THR A 254 9.18 -19.46 -9.13
N PRO A 255 9.68 -20.28 -10.07
CA PRO A 255 8.81 -21.05 -10.96
C PRO A 255 7.84 -21.99 -10.21
N SER A 256 8.29 -22.57 -9.10
CA SER A 256 7.48 -23.48 -8.28
C SER A 256 6.39 -22.71 -7.53
N LEU A 257 6.74 -21.61 -6.86
CA LEU A 257 5.77 -20.74 -6.19
C LEU A 257 4.74 -20.19 -7.19
N SER A 258 5.18 -19.68 -8.34
CA SER A 258 4.27 -19.18 -9.38
C SER A 258 3.27 -20.23 -9.82
N ARG A 259 3.71 -21.48 -10.04
CA ARG A 259 2.82 -22.58 -10.44
C ARG A 259 1.70 -22.81 -9.41
N ARG A 260 1.99 -22.72 -8.11
CA ARG A 260 0.96 -22.86 -7.06
C ARG A 260 -0.08 -21.74 -7.10
N TYR A 261 0.36 -20.52 -7.41
CA TYR A 261 -0.59 -19.42 -7.65
C TYR A 261 -1.40 -19.64 -8.93
N GLU A 262 -0.77 -20.05 -10.04
CA GLU A 262 -1.46 -20.37 -11.29
C GLU A 262 -2.54 -21.43 -11.07
N GLU A 263 -2.23 -22.51 -10.35
CA GLU A 263 -3.17 -23.56 -9.94
C GLU A 263 -4.32 -23.01 -9.07
N LEU A 264 -4.03 -22.11 -8.13
CA LEU A 264 -5.05 -21.45 -7.32
C LEU A 264 -6.00 -20.59 -8.17
N TYR A 265 -5.47 -19.79 -9.09
CA TYR A 265 -6.28 -18.98 -10.01
C TYR A 265 -7.14 -19.87 -10.91
N GLN A 266 -6.57 -20.93 -11.47
CA GLN A 266 -7.29 -21.91 -12.31
C GLN A 266 -8.38 -22.64 -11.53
N LYS A 267 -8.13 -23.03 -10.27
CA LYS A 267 -9.14 -23.61 -9.37
C LYS A 267 -10.32 -22.65 -9.11
N ASN A 268 -10.08 -21.35 -9.18
CA ASN A 268 -11.09 -20.30 -9.10
C ASN A 268 -11.67 -19.91 -10.48
N GLY A 269 -11.44 -20.71 -11.53
CA GLY A 269 -12.03 -20.53 -12.85
C GLY A 269 -11.30 -19.54 -13.78
N VAL A 270 -10.12 -19.05 -13.38
CA VAL A 270 -9.35 -18.09 -14.20
C VAL A 270 -8.55 -18.83 -15.27
N LYS A 271 -8.66 -18.37 -16.51
CA LYS A 271 -7.82 -18.82 -17.63
C LYS A 271 -6.50 -18.06 -17.61
N ILE A 272 -5.38 -18.72 -17.87
CA ILE A 272 -4.06 -18.10 -17.87
C ILE A 272 -3.37 -18.38 -19.20
N LEU A 273 -2.99 -17.32 -19.92
CA LEU A 273 -2.24 -17.36 -21.18
C LEU A 273 -0.87 -16.72 -20.97
N LYS A 274 0.13 -17.59 -20.78
CA LYS A 274 1.54 -17.24 -20.57
C LYS A 274 2.28 -17.19 -21.91
N GLY A 275 3.40 -16.48 -21.99
CA GLY A 275 4.16 -16.36 -23.25
C GLY A 275 3.41 -15.62 -24.37
N ALA A 276 2.30 -14.95 -24.06
CA ALA A 276 1.40 -14.35 -25.04
C ALA A 276 1.62 -12.84 -25.14
N SER A 277 1.87 -12.35 -26.36
CA SER A 277 1.97 -10.92 -26.65
C SER A 277 0.66 -10.36 -27.18
N ILE A 278 0.34 -9.13 -26.78
CA ILE A 278 -0.84 -8.41 -27.28
C ILE A 278 -0.47 -7.69 -28.58
N LYS A 279 -1.16 -8.01 -29.67
CA LYS A 279 -1.00 -7.33 -30.97
C LYS A 279 -1.92 -6.12 -31.08
N LYS A 280 -3.20 -6.26 -30.70
CA LYS A 280 -4.21 -5.21 -30.83
C LYS A 280 -5.42 -5.50 -29.93
N LEU A 281 -6.02 -4.47 -29.37
CA LEU A 281 -7.36 -4.52 -28.78
C LEU A 281 -8.39 -4.20 -29.88
N GLU A 282 -9.33 -5.10 -30.10
CA GLU A 282 -10.28 -5.04 -31.21
C GLU A 282 -11.60 -4.43 -30.73
N ALA A 283 -12.10 -3.44 -31.47
CA ALA A 283 -13.41 -2.83 -31.21
C ALA A 283 -14.53 -3.67 -31.84
N GLY A 284 -15.63 -3.82 -31.11
CA GLY A 284 -16.88 -4.37 -31.62
C GLY A 284 -17.69 -3.35 -32.41
N SER A 285 -18.88 -3.76 -32.86
CA SER A 285 -19.79 -2.92 -33.65
C SER A 285 -20.29 -1.67 -32.90
N ASN A 286 -20.28 -1.70 -31.56
CA ASN A 286 -20.64 -0.58 -30.68
C ASN A 286 -19.43 0.32 -30.31
N GLY A 287 -18.28 0.11 -30.93
CA GLY A 287 -17.04 0.85 -30.67
C GLY A 287 -16.33 0.53 -29.34
N HIS A 288 -16.90 -0.35 -28.51
CA HIS A 288 -16.25 -0.83 -27.28
C HIS A 288 -15.29 -1.96 -27.60
N VAL A 289 -14.35 -2.25 -26.69
CA VAL A 289 -13.52 -3.44 -26.80
C VAL A 289 -14.40 -4.69 -26.85
N ALA A 290 -14.09 -5.59 -27.79
CA ALA A 290 -14.76 -6.87 -27.98
C ALA A 290 -13.79 -8.06 -27.95
N GLY A 291 -12.48 -7.80 -28.04
CA GLY A 291 -11.49 -8.85 -27.95
C GLY A 291 -10.04 -8.34 -27.95
N VAL A 292 -9.15 -9.27 -27.64
CA VAL A 292 -7.71 -9.07 -27.56
C VAL A 292 -7.05 -9.96 -28.60
N LYS A 293 -6.52 -9.34 -29.66
CA LYS A 293 -5.75 -10.01 -30.71
C LYS A 293 -4.34 -10.29 -30.21
N LEU A 294 -3.95 -11.55 -30.23
CA LEU A 294 -2.63 -12.00 -29.81
C LEU A 294 -1.62 -11.98 -30.98
N GLY A 295 -0.33 -12.04 -30.63
CA GLY A 295 0.77 -12.06 -31.60
C GLY A 295 0.73 -13.25 -32.57
N ASP A 296 0.21 -14.39 -32.12
CA ASP A 296 0.03 -15.61 -32.93
C ASP A 296 -1.19 -15.54 -33.89
N GLY A 297 -1.98 -14.47 -33.82
CA GLY A 297 -3.16 -14.27 -34.64
C GLY A 297 -4.47 -14.82 -34.05
N SER A 298 -4.45 -15.47 -32.88
CA SER A 298 -5.67 -15.82 -32.15
C SER A 298 -6.31 -14.58 -31.50
N THR A 299 -7.60 -14.66 -31.16
CA THR A 299 -8.33 -13.59 -30.45
C THR A 299 -8.98 -14.16 -29.20
N VAL A 300 -8.83 -13.46 -28.08
CA VAL A 300 -9.56 -13.73 -26.83
C VAL A 300 -10.69 -12.72 -26.71
N GLU A 301 -11.94 -13.19 -26.69
CA GLU A 301 -13.11 -12.30 -26.55
C GLU A 301 -13.15 -11.66 -25.16
N ALA A 302 -13.45 -10.36 -25.11
CA ALA A 302 -13.54 -9.58 -23.87
C ALA A 302 -14.43 -8.36 -24.07
N ASP A 303 -15.33 -8.10 -23.11
CA ASP A 303 -16.11 -6.86 -23.05
C ASP A 303 -15.49 -5.82 -22.10
N THR A 304 -14.57 -6.26 -21.22
CA THR A 304 -13.72 -5.41 -20.40
C THR A 304 -12.28 -5.90 -20.45
N VAL A 305 -11.33 -4.98 -20.66
CA VAL A 305 -9.89 -5.27 -20.65
C VAL A 305 -9.20 -4.38 -19.62
N ILE A 306 -8.44 -4.95 -18.68
CA ILE A 306 -7.66 -4.21 -17.69
C ILE A 306 -6.18 -4.33 -18.02
N ILE A 307 -5.48 -3.21 -18.13
CA ILE A 307 -4.05 -3.15 -18.43
C ILE A 307 -3.24 -2.89 -17.16
N GLY A 308 -2.46 -3.90 -16.75
CA GLY A 308 -1.62 -3.91 -15.55
C GLY A 308 -0.15 -4.22 -15.85
N ILE A 309 0.44 -3.53 -16.84
CA ILE A 309 1.78 -3.82 -17.38
C ILE A 309 2.92 -2.99 -16.73
N GLY A 310 2.71 -2.55 -15.49
CA GLY A 310 3.69 -1.78 -14.72
C GLY A 310 3.44 -0.27 -14.70
N ALA A 311 4.39 0.47 -14.13
CA ALA A 311 4.28 1.89 -13.86
C ALA A 311 5.56 2.65 -14.27
N LYS A 312 5.45 3.97 -14.41
CA LYS A 312 6.57 4.87 -14.72
C LYS A 312 6.61 6.02 -13.71
N PRO A 313 7.79 6.45 -13.24
CA PRO A 313 7.90 7.61 -12.35
C PRO A 313 7.33 8.86 -13.04
N ALA A 314 6.55 9.64 -12.30
CA ALA A 314 5.94 10.88 -12.77
C ALA A 314 6.89 12.06 -12.53
N VAL A 315 7.92 12.16 -13.36
CA VAL A 315 8.99 13.17 -13.20
C VAL A 315 8.59 14.57 -13.69
N SER A 316 7.61 14.67 -14.59
CA SER A 316 7.12 15.95 -15.15
C SER A 316 6.47 16.85 -14.09
N PRO A 317 6.70 18.18 -14.16
CA PRO A 317 7.58 18.91 -15.09
C PRO A 317 9.06 19.02 -14.65
N PHE A 318 9.46 18.30 -13.60
CA PHE A 318 10.72 18.53 -12.88
C PHE A 318 11.97 18.02 -13.61
N GLU A 319 11.84 17.17 -14.63
CA GLU A 319 13.00 16.81 -15.48
C GLU A 319 13.58 18.02 -16.22
N ARG A 320 12.77 19.07 -16.44
CA ARG A 320 13.17 20.24 -17.24
C ARG A 320 14.15 21.16 -16.52
N VAL A 321 14.29 21.02 -15.21
CA VAL A 321 15.17 21.87 -14.38
C VAL A 321 16.54 21.23 -14.10
N GLY A 322 16.91 20.18 -14.84
CA GLY A 322 18.24 19.58 -14.76
C GLY A 322 18.44 18.61 -13.59
N LEU A 323 17.35 18.07 -13.03
CA LEU A 323 17.43 16.95 -12.09
C LEU A 323 17.86 15.68 -12.82
N ASN A 324 18.74 14.87 -12.20
CA ASN A 324 19.09 13.59 -12.78
C ASN A 324 17.91 12.62 -12.69
N THR A 325 17.36 12.23 -13.85
CA THR A 325 16.29 11.24 -13.98
C THR A 325 16.72 9.93 -14.62
N ASP A 326 18.00 9.82 -15.04
CA ASP A 326 18.52 8.68 -15.82
C ASP A 326 18.62 7.40 -15.00
N VAL A 327 18.61 7.52 -13.67
CA VAL A 327 18.57 6.40 -12.72
C VAL A 327 17.18 5.78 -12.55
N GLY A 328 16.25 6.12 -13.45
CA GLY A 328 14.90 5.57 -13.50
C GLY A 328 13.90 6.26 -12.57
N GLY A 329 14.21 7.46 -12.07
CA GLY A 329 13.43 8.32 -11.18
C GLY A 329 14.24 9.55 -10.79
N ILE A 330 13.68 10.50 -10.02
CA ILE A 330 14.42 11.67 -9.56
C ILE A 330 15.48 11.22 -8.56
N GLN A 331 16.76 11.39 -8.91
CA GLN A 331 17.85 11.04 -8.02
C GLN A 331 17.87 11.96 -6.80
N VAL A 332 17.99 11.33 -5.62
CA VAL A 332 18.15 12.01 -4.34
C VAL A 332 19.29 11.40 -3.54
N ASP A 333 19.73 12.11 -2.51
CA ASP A 333 20.65 11.57 -1.52
C ASP A 333 19.92 10.79 -0.39
N GLY A 334 20.70 10.34 0.60
CA GLY A 334 20.16 9.60 1.75
C GLY A 334 19.24 10.40 2.68
N LEU A 335 19.07 11.71 2.45
CA LEU A 335 18.14 12.59 3.16
C LEU A 335 16.99 13.08 2.25
N PHE A 336 16.86 12.47 1.06
CA PHE A 336 15.89 12.82 0.01
C PHE A 336 16.06 14.21 -0.61
N ARG A 337 17.25 14.82 -0.49
CA ARG A 337 17.59 16.06 -1.18
C ARG A 337 17.92 15.77 -2.63
N THR A 338 17.44 16.60 -3.55
CA THR A 338 17.89 16.57 -4.94
C THR A 338 19.21 17.33 -5.10
N SER A 339 19.75 17.39 -6.32
CA SER A 339 20.90 18.24 -6.66
C SER A 339 20.60 19.74 -6.57
N ILE A 340 19.32 20.14 -6.54
CA ILE A 340 18.91 21.54 -6.45
C ILE A 340 18.56 21.87 -4.99
N PRO A 341 19.24 22.86 -4.36
CA PRO A 341 18.95 23.25 -2.99
C PRO A 341 17.48 23.63 -2.77
N GLY A 342 16.91 23.15 -1.65
CA GLY A 342 15.50 23.40 -1.31
C GLY A 342 14.49 22.52 -2.04
N ILE A 343 14.93 21.62 -2.93
CA ILE A 343 14.07 20.66 -3.63
C ILE A 343 14.37 19.23 -3.18
N PHE A 344 13.31 18.52 -2.84
CA PHE A 344 13.31 17.15 -2.34
C PHE A 344 12.39 16.28 -3.20
N ALA A 345 12.59 14.97 -3.19
CA ALA A 345 11.66 14.03 -3.83
C ALA A 345 11.45 12.78 -2.97
N VAL A 346 10.22 12.27 -2.88
CA VAL A 346 9.86 11.15 -1.98
C VAL A 346 8.89 10.15 -2.64
N GLY A 347 8.86 8.92 -2.13
CA GLY A 347 8.00 7.85 -2.63
C GLY A 347 8.41 7.33 -4.01
N ASP A 348 7.46 6.79 -4.78
CA ASP A 348 7.74 6.02 -6.00
C ASP A 348 8.55 6.77 -7.07
N VAL A 349 8.57 8.11 -7.04
CA VAL A 349 9.30 8.96 -7.98
C VAL A 349 10.79 9.06 -7.65
N ALA A 350 11.17 8.84 -6.39
CA ALA A 350 12.53 9.06 -5.89
C ALA A 350 13.43 7.83 -6.08
N ALA A 351 14.59 8.05 -6.69
CA ALA A 351 15.67 7.07 -6.74
C ALA A 351 16.73 7.44 -5.68
N PHE A 352 16.90 6.58 -4.68
CA PHE A 352 17.69 6.88 -3.48
C PHE A 352 18.79 5.82 -3.25
N PRO A 353 19.82 6.14 -2.44
CA PRO A 353 20.83 5.16 -2.05
C PRO A 353 20.23 4.11 -1.10
N LEU A 354 20.08 2.88 -1.59
CA LEU A 354 19.66 1.73 -0.79
C LEU A 354 20.89 1.14 -0.08
N LYS A 355 21.22 1.74 1.07
CA LYS A 355 22.47 1.50 1.81
C LYS A 355 22.78 0.03 2.08
N ILE A 356 21.78 -0.79 2.43
CA ILE A 356 21.99 -2.22 2.75
C ILE A 356 22.56 -3.02 1.57
N TYR A 357 22.38 -2.56 0.33
CA TYR A 357 22.85 -3.22 -0.89
C TYR A 357 23.79 -2.34 -1.73
N ASP A 358 24.27 -1.23 -1.16
CA ASP A 358 25.23 -0.30 -1.78
C ASP A 358 24.90 0.06 -3.25
N ARG A 359 23.62 0.34 -3.53
CA ARG A 359 23.14 0.69 -4.87
C ARG A 359 22.11 1.81 -4.84
N ILE A 360 22.01 2.57 -5.94
CA ILE A 360 20.84 3.42 -6.17
C ILE A 360 19.65 2.52 -6.52
N SER A 361 18.50 2.80 -5.93
CA SER A 361 17.27 2.05 -6.19
C SER A 361 16.05 2.95 -6.16
N ARG A 362 15.03 2.54 -6.88
CA ARG A 362 13.69 3.12 -6.81
C ARG A 362 12.72 2.03 -6.38
N VAL A 363 11.91 2.33 -5.37
CA VAL A 363 11.02 1.34 -4.75
C VAL A 363 9.57 1.80 -4.91
N GLU A 364 8.76 0.99 -5.60
CA GLU A 364 7.34 1.24 -5.83
C GLU A 364 6.51 0.51 -4.77
N HIS A 365 6.53 0.99 -3.53
CA HIS A 365 5.83 0.35 -2.44
C HIS A 365 5.30 1.34 -1.40
N VAL A 366 4.13 1.03 -0.85
CA VAL A 366 3.46 1.91 0.11
C VAL A 366 4.27 2.14 1.39
N ASP A 367 4.98 1.12 1.88
CA ASP A 367 5.85 1.28 3.06
C ASP A 367 6.98 2.28 2.78
N HIS A 368 7.62 2.17 1.61
CA HIS A 368 8.62 3.15 1.17
C HIS A 368 8.00 4.55 1.04
N ALA A 369 6.84 4.68 0.40
CA ALA A 369 6.14 5.95 0.23
C ALA A 369 5.87 6.65 1.57
N ARG A 370 5.44 5.90 2.59
CA ARG A 370 5.21 6.40 3.94
C ARG A 370 6.52 6.79 4.63
N ARG A 371 7.50 5.88 4.66
CA ARG A 371 8.75 6.06 5.40
C ARG A 371 9.65 7.14 4.81
N SER A 372 9.75 7.22 3.49
CA SER A 372 10.55 8.26 2.80
C SER A 372 10.00 9.65 3.06
N ALA A 373 8.67 9.82 2.99
CA ALA A 373 8.01 11.08 3.30
C ALA A 373 8.30 11.54 4.74
N GLN A 374 8.10 10.65 5.72
CA GLN A 374 8.39 10.95 7.12
C GLN A 374 9.87 11.28 7.34
N HIS A 375 10.77 10.55 6.69
CA HIS A 375 12.21 10.75 6.81
C HIS A 375 12.64 12.10 6.22
N CYS A 376 12.18 12.42 5.01
CA CYS A 376 12.46 13.67 4.33
C CYS A 376 12.04 14.89 5.17
N VAL A 377 10.83 14.87 5.75
CA VAL A 377 10.35 15.99 6.57
C VAL A 377 11.18 16.11 7.86
N LYS A 378 11.54 14.99 8.51
CA LYS A 378 12.44 15.02 9.67
C LYS A 378 13.82 15.59 9.32
N ALA A 379 14.38 15.19 8.18
CA ALA A 379 15.66 15.70 7.69
C ALA A 379 15.62 17.18 7.32
N LEU A 380 14.51 17.66 6.75
CA LEU A 380 14.28 19.05 6.43
C LEU A 380 14.18 19.92 7.69
N LEU A 381 13.52 19.43 8.74
CA LEU A 381 13.25 20.20 9.96
C LEU A 381 14.34 20.05 11.04
N SER A 382 15.24 19.07 10.92
CA SER A 382 16.28 18.79 11.92
C SER A 382 17.65 18.55 11.29
N ALA A 383 18.65 19.27 11.81
CA ALA A 383 20.05 19.14 11.40
C ALA A 383 20.70 17.79 11.77
N GLN A 384 20.09 16.98 12.64
CA GLN A 384 20.66 15.74 13.18
C GLN A 384 19.93 14.48 12.69
N THR A 385 19.64 14.40 11.38
CA THR A 385 18.99 13.22 10.80
C THR A 385 20.03 12.31 10.15
N GLN A 386 20.07 11.04 10.57
CA GLN A 386 20.90 10.02 9.92
C GLN A 386 20.38 9.70 8.51
N THR A 387 21.20 9.08 7.66
CA THR A 387 20.77 8.63 6.34
C THR A 387 19.62 7.63 6.42
N TYR A 388 18.72 7.67 5.44
CA TYR A 388 17.58 6.78 5.32
C TYR A 388 17.98 5.29 5.33
N ASP A 389 17.53 4.59 6.37
CA ASP A 389 17.72 3.16 6.54
C ASP A 389 16.45 2.40 6.13
N TYR A 390 16.53 1.76 4.97
CA TYR A 390 15.43 1.03 4.36
C TYR A 390 15.79 -0.43 4.11
N LEU A 391 14.95 -1.32 4.63
CA LEU A 391 14.95 -2.73 4.26
C LEU A 391 13.82 -2.95 3.25
N PRO A 392 14.10 -3.43 2.03
CA PRO A 392 13.05 -3.70 1.06
C PRO A 392 12.01 -4.67 1.61
N TYR A 393 10.75 -4.27 1.42
CA TYR A 393 9.58 -4.96 1.90
C TYR A 393 8.48 -4.89 0.83
N PHE A 394 7.84 -6.01 0.58
CA PHE A 394 6.67 -6.11 -0.29
C PHE A 394 5.63 -7.05 0.32
N TYR A 395 4.37 -6.79 -0.02
CA TYR A 395 3.27 -7.69 0.27
C TYR A 395 2.25 -7.64 -0.86
N SER A 396 1.43 -8.69 -0.95
CA SER A 396 0.17 -8.65 -1.69
C SER A 396 -0.84 -9.55 -1.00
N ARG A 397 -2.10 -9.31 -1.32
CA ARG A 397 -3.24 -10.04 -0.79
C ARG A 397 -4.25 -10.22 -1.91
N ILE A 398 -4.73 -11.44 -2.06
CA ILE A 398 -5.64 -11.84 -3.13
C ILE A 398 -6.77 -12.69 -2.57
N PHE A 399 -7.91 -12.68 -3.28
CA PHE A 399 -9.12 -13.40 -2.89
C PHE A 399 -9.64 -13.03 -1.48
N GLU A 400 -9.46 -11.79 -1.03
CA GLU A 400 -9.88 -11.35 0.32
C GLU A 400 -11.40 -11.08 0.45
N TYR A 401 -12.16 -11.21 -0.63
CA TYR A 401 -13.60 -10.96 -0.66
C TYR A 401 -14.38 -11.94 0.21
N GLU A 402 -15.57 -11.52 0.65
CA GLU A 402 -16.48 -12.37 1.43
C GLU A 402 -16.96 -13.57 0.61
N GLY A 403 -16.90 -14.77 1.21
CA GLY A 403 -17.23 -16.03 0.53
C GLY A 403 -16.07 -16.66 -0.27
N SER A 404 -14.88 -16.05 -0.28
CA SER A 404 -13.69 -16.67 -0.87
C SER A 404 -13.34 -17.99 -0.15
N PRO A 405 -13.03 -19.08 -0.90
CA PRO A 405 -12.66 -20.36 -0.30
C PRO A 405 -11.30 -20.33 0.40
N ARG A 406 -10.39 -19.45 -0.04
CA ARG A 406 -9.05 -19.28 0.56
C ARG A 406 -8.56 -17.84 0.33
N LYS A 407 -8.37 -17.12 1.42
CA LYS A 407 -7.71 -15.79 1.40
C LYS A 407 -6.20 -16.01 1.45
N VAL A 408 -5.47 -15.36 0.57
CA VAL A 408 -4.01 -15.53 0.47
C VAL A 408 -3.34 -14.18 0.67
N TRP A 409 -2.32 -14.17 1.52
CA TRP A 409 -1.46 -13.02 1.74
C TRP A 409 -0.03 -13.48 1.95
N TRP A 410 0.92 -12.70 1.49
CA TRP A 410 2.33 -12.98 1.71
C TRP A 410 3.09 -11.70 2.00
N GLN A 411 4.23 -11.85 2.67
CA GLN A 411 5.19 -10.80 2.91
C GLN A 411 6.56 -11.26 2.44
N PHE A 412 7.30 -10.36 1.81
CA PHE A 412 8.68 -10.56 1.41
C PHE A 412 9.54 -9.47 2.01
N PHE A 413 10.69 -9.85 2.57
CA PHE A 413 11.74 -8.93 3.02
C PHE A 413 13.09 -9.33 2.43
N GLY A 414 13.90 -8.35 2.05
CA GLY A 414 15.29 -8.54 1.64
C GLY A 414 15.53 -8.41 0.12
N ASP A 415 16.52 -9.14 -0.39
CA ASP A 415 16.87 -9.20 -1.82
C ASP A 415 16.61 -10.62 -2.34
N ASN A 416 16.14 -10.72 -3.58
CA ASN A 416 15.76 -11.99 -4.21
C ASN A 416 16.87 -12.53 -5.12
N VAL A 417 18.10 -12.58 -4.60
CA VAL A 417 19.31 -13.02 -5.31
C VAL A 417 19.82 -14.36 -4.78
N GLY A 418 20.59 -15.07 -5.61
CA GLY A 418 21.14 -16.38 -5.27
C GLY A 418 20.18 -17.55 -5.47
N GLU A 419 20.47 -18.66 -4.81
CA GLU A 419 19.69 -19.90 -4.91
C GLU A 419 18.47 -19.85 -3.97
N THR A 420 17.41 -20.56 -4.34
CA THR A 420 16.17 -20.60 -3.56
C THR A 420 15.99 -21.95 -2.87
N VAL A 421 15.59 -21.92 -1.59
CA VAL A 421 15.04 -23.08 -0.89
C VAL A 421 13.57 -22.79 -0.58
N GLU A 422 12.69 -23.68 -1.02
CA GLU A 422 11.26 -23.59 -0.76
C GLU A 422 10.82 -24.70 0.18
N VAL A 423 10.05 -24.33 1.20
CA VAL A 423 9.55 -25.27 2.21
C VAL A 423 8.06 -25.04 2.39
N GLY A 424 7.30 -26.14 2.49
CA GLY A 424 5.85 -26.13 2.56
C GLY A 424 5.19 -26.46 1.22
N ASN A 425 3.86 -26.58 1.26
CA ASN A 425 3.06 -27.08 0.16
C ASN A 425 2.01 -26.06 -0.32
N PHE A 426 2.19 -24.78 0.02
CA PHE A 426 1.31 -23.65 -0.30
C PHE A 426 -0.05 -23.65 0.42
N ASP A 427 -0.59 -24.79 0.84
CA ASP A 427 -1.82 -24.88 1.62
C ASP A 427 -1.60 -25.83 2.82
N PRO A 428 -1.42 -25.30 4.05
CA PRO A 428 -1.82 -23.96 4.48
C PRO A 428 -0.83 -22.82 4.19
N LYS A 429 0.47 -23.10 4.04
CA LYS A 429 1.52 -22.07 3.87
C LYS A 429 2.73 -22.56 3.07
N ILE A 430 3.53 -21.62 2.58
CA ILE A 430 4.84 -21.85 1.94
C ILE A 430 5.80 -20.72 2.31
N ALA A 431 7.08 -21.06 2.44
CA ALA A 431 8.16 -20.11 2.59
C ALA A 431 9.22 -20.31 1.51
N THR A 432 9.77 -19.21 1.00
CA THR A 432 10.89 -19.21 0.06
C THR A 432 12.03 -18.41 0.66
N PHE A 433 13.22 -18.99 0.68
CA PHE A 433 14.45 -18.40 1.21
C PHE A 433 15.45 -18.21 0.07
N TRP A 434 15.94 -16.99 -0.11
CA TRP A 434 16.99 -16.64 -1.07
C TRP A 434 18.34 -16.64 -0.38
N ILE A 435 19.29 -17.43 -0.90
CA ILE A 435 20.58 -17.68 -0.28
C ILE A 435 21.69 -17.42 -1.29
N GLU A 436 22.61 -16.53 -0.93
CA GLU A 436 23.79 -16.21 -1.75
C GLU A 436 25.04 -16.27 -0.88
N SER A 437 26.05 -17.02 -1.33
CA SER A 437 27.30 -17.22 -0.60
C SER A 437 27.07 -17.71 0.85
N GLY A 438 26.07 -18.60 1.03
CA GLY A 438 25.68 -19.15 2.33
C GLY A 438 24.87 -18.22 3.23
N LYS A 439 24.65 -16.95 2.83
CA LYS A 439 23.88 -15.96 3.61
C LYS A 439 22.45 -15.87 3.14
N LEU A 440 21.52 -15.76 4.09
CA LEU A 440 20.11 -15.51 3.78
C LEU A 440 19.90 -14.06 3.32
N LYS A 441 19.60 -13.86 2.04
CA LYS A 441 19.42 -12.54 1.42
C LYS A 441 17.99 -12.02 1.48
N GLY A 442 17.03 -12.94 1.38
CA GLY A 442 15.62 -12.61 1.36
C GLY A 442 14.75 -13.77 1.81
N VAL A 443 13.55 -13.43 2.27
CA VAL A 443 12.57 -14.42 2.75
C VAL A 443 11.17 -13.96 2.37
N LEU A 444 10.42 -14.86 1.75
CA LEU A 444 8.98 -14.75 1.50
C LEU A 444 8.25 -15.75 2.39
N LEU A 445 7.19 -15.30 3.06
CA LEU A 445 6.26 -16.17 3.76
C LEU A 445 4.84 -15.88 3.29
N GLU A 446 4.12 -16.93 2.93
CA GLU A 446 2.71 -16.93 2.57
C GLU A 446 1.88 -17.48 3.73
N SER A 447 0.73 -16.88 4.02
CA SER A 447 -0.19 -17.25 5.10
C SER A 447 0.47 -17.42 6.48
N GLY A 448 1.49 -16.61 6.76
CA GLY A 448 2.17 -16.60 8.06
C GLY A 448 1.32 -16.05 9.21
N SER A 449 1.64 -16.46 10.43
CA SER A 449 1.12 -15.84 11.66
C SER A 449 1.76 -14.46 11.91
N PRO A 450 1.18 -13.62 12.78
CA PRO A 450 1.79 -12.36 13.17
C PRO A 450 3.22 -12.51 13.72
N GLU A 451 3.47 -13.55 14.54
CA GLU A 451 4.77 -13.84 15.14
C GLU A 451 5.79 -14.28 14.07
N GLU A 452 5.36 -15.12 13.13
CA GLU A 452 6.19 -15.53 12.00
C GLU A 452 6.59 -14.32 11.17
N PHE A 453 5.66 -13.42 10.82
CA PHE A 453 5.97 -12.21 10.07
C PHE A 453 6.93 -11.25 10.79
N GLN A 454 6.92 -11.21 12.12
CA GLN A 454 7.88 -10.41 12.89
C GLN A 454 9.32 -10.93 12.79
N LEU A 455 9.53 -12.20 12.40
CA LEU A 455 10.85 -12.80 12.21
C LEU A 455 11.51 -12.35 10.89
N LEU A 456 10.75 -12.26 9.81
CA LEU A 456 11.25 -11.99 8.45
C LEU A 456 12.17 -10.75 8.35
N PRO A 457 11.79 -9.56 8.86
CA PRO A 457 12.67 -8.39 8.77
C PRO A 457 13.96 -8.56 9.57
N LYS A 458 13.97 -9.35 10.65
CA LYS A 458 15.19 -9.65 11.42
C LYS A 458 16.12 -10.52 10.60
N LEU A 459 15.59 -11.54 9.93
CA LEU A 459 16.33 -12.42 9.03
C LEU A 459 16.96 -11.65 7.86
N ALA A 460 16.14 -10.95 7.09
CA ALA A 460 16.57 -10.23 5.90
C ALA A 460 17.56 -9.09 6.19
N ARG A 461 17.48 -8.49 7.38
CA ARG A 461 18.39 -7.40 7.79
C ARG A 461 19.76 -7.90 8.22
N ASN A 462 19.82 -8.98 9.02
CA ASN A 462 21.08 -9.50 9.53
C ASN A 462 21.81 -10.37 8.48
N GLN A 463 21.08 -10.94 7.53
CA GLN A 463 21.60 -11.84 6.50
C GLN A 463 22.49 -12.97 7.06
N PRO A 464 21.99 -13.76 8.03
CA PRO A 464 22.81 -14.73 8.71
C PRO A 464 23.31 -15.82 7.77
N LEU A 465 24.47 -16.39 8.08
CA LEU A 465 24.90 -17.67 7.51
C LEU A 465 23.90 -18.77 7.86
N ILE A 466 23.39 -19.46 6.85
CA ILE A 466 22.35 -20.47 7.02
C ILE A 466 22.80 -21.84 6.49
N ASP A 467 22.52 -22.89 7.25
CA ASP A 467 22.74 -24.28 6.84
C ASP A 467 21.68 -24.67 5.80
N LYS A 468 22.01 -24.46 4.52
CA LYS A 468 21.13 -24.75 3.38
C LYS A 468 20.69 -26.22 3.38
N ALA A 469 21.57 -27.15 3.75
CA ALA A 469 21.23 -28.57 3.78
C ALA A 469 20.16 -28.83 4.82
N LYS A 470 20.29 -28.34 6.06
CA LYS A 470 19.23 -28.45 7.07
C LYS A 470 17.92 -27.82 6.59
N LEU A 471 17.99 -26.65 5.96
CA LEU A 471 16.80 -25.96 5.46
C LEU A 471 16.08 -26.76 4.36
N GLN A 472 16.84 -27.43 3.47
CA GLN A 472 16.28 -28.31 2.42
C GLN A 472 15.63 -29.59 2.98
N HIS A 473 16.06 -30.05 4.15
CA HIS A 473 15.47 -31.21 4.82
C HIS A 473 14.28 -30.84 5.71
N ALA A 474 14.00 -29.55 5.91
CA ALA A 474 12.84 -29.10 6.67
C ALA A 474 11.54 -29.58 6.01
N THR A 475 10.68 -30.20 6.81
CA THR A 475 9.42 -30.78 6.33
C THR A 475 8.24 -29.84 6.46
N THR A 476 8.35 -28.83 7.35
CA THR A 476 7.32 -27.81 7.60
C THR A 476 7.90 -26.40 7.51
N VAL A 477 7.04 -25.41 7.27
CA VAL A 477 7.45 -24.00 7.26
C VAL A 477 7.91 -23.56 8.66
N GLU A 478 7.25 -24.03 9.71
CA GLU A 478 7.62 -23.78 11.09
C GLU A 478 9.05 -24.26 11.37
N GLU A 479 9.38 -25.49 10.99
CA GLU A 479 10.73 -26.06 11.12
C GLU A 479 11.77 -25.22 10.36
N ALA A 480 11.47 -24.82 9.11
CA ALA A 480 12.35 -23.97 8.32
C ALA A 480 12.57 -22.59 8.96
N LEU A 481 11.53 -21.99 9.53
CA LEU A 481 11.62 -20.71 10.23
C LEU A 481 12.38 -20.84 11.56
N GLU A 482 12.30 -21.96 12.28
CA GLU A 482 13.13 -22.22 13.45
C GLU A 482 14.61 -22.36 13.09
N ILE A 483 14.94 -23.09 12.01
CA ILE A 483 16.31 -23.19 11.49
C ILE A 483 16.85 -21.79 11.15
N ALA A 484 16.07 -20.99 10.43
CA ALA A 484 16.44 -19.62 10.10
C ALA A 484 16.58 -18.76 11.36
N ARG A 485 15.68 -18.88 12.35
CA ARG A 485 15.76 -18.14 13.61
C ARG A 485 17.02 -18.50 14.41
N ALA A 486 17.37 -19.78 14.49
CA ALA A 486 18.57 -20.24 15.19
C ALA A 486 19.86 -19.66 14.55
N SER A 487 19.87 -19.45 13.23
CA SER A 487 21.01 -18.85 12.54
C SER A 487 21.31 -17.41 12.97
N LEU A 488 20.31 -16.65 13.44
CA LEU A 488 20.52 -15.30 14.00
C LEU A 488 21.31 -15.32 15.32
N GLN A 489 21.22 -16.40 16.07
CA GLN A 489 21.91 -16.54 17.38
C GLN A 489 23.34 -17.03 17.20
N GLY A 490 23.61 -17.83 16.17
CA GLY A 490 24.94 -18.38 15.87
C GLY A 490 25.98 -17.31 15.50
N GLU A 491 25.56 -16.21 14.86
CA GLU A 491 26.46 -15.10 14.52
C GLU A 491 26.79 -14.19 15.72
N ALA A 492 25.98 -14.18 16.78
CA ALA A 492 26.28 -13.39 17.98
C ALA A 492 27.39 -14.01 18.86
N ALA A 493 27.85 -15.22 18.53
CA ALA A 493 28.82 -16.00 19.30
C ALA A 493 30.20 -16.15 18.60
N VAL A 494 30.43 -15.46 17.48
CA VAL A 494 31.68 -15.52 16.69
C VAL A 494 32.38 -14.17 16.65
#